data_AF-A0A9X5XJB0-F1
#
_entry.id   AF-A0A9X5XJB0-F1
#
_cell.length_a   1.000
_cell.length_b   1.000
_cell.length_c   1.000
_cell.angle_alpha   90.00
_cell.angle_beta   90.00
_cell.angle_gamma   90.00
#
_symmetry.space_group_name_H-M   'P 1'
#
loop_
_entity.id
_entity.type
_entity.pdbx_description
1 polymer ?
#
loop_
_entity_poly.entity_id
_entity_poly.type
_entity_poly.pdbx_seq_one_letter_code
_entity_poly.pdbx_strand_id
1 'polypeptide(L)'
;MARPRKPLLSTDRIVDTARALVDAEGLAAVSTRRLAAELGVSGPSLYNHFRTKDQILEAVADSVSAQVDLAMFEDGRDWRTA
;
A
#
# COMPACT_ATOMS: atom_id res chain seq x y z
N MET A 1 0.91 -23.79 19.19
CA MET A 1 -0.18 -23.41 18.26
C MET A 1 0.25 -23.71 16.84
N ALA A 2 -0.63 -24.24 15.99
CA ALA A 2 -0.34 -24.47 14.57
C ALA A 2 -0.23 -23.12 13.84
N ARG A 3 0.75 -22.98 12.93
CA ARG A 3 0.90 -21.78 12.10
C ARG A 3 -0.29 -21.70 11.12
N PRO A 4 -0.98 -20.55 11.00
CA PRO A 4 -2.07 -20.41 10.04
C PRO A 4 -1.58 -20.62 8.61
N ARG A 5 -2.39 -21.30 7.78
CA ARG A 5 -2.07 -21.62 6.37
C ARG A 5 -1.96 -20.36 5.50
N LYS A 6 -2.70 -19.30 5.84
CA LYS A 6 -2.60 -17.99 5.20
C LYS A 6 -1.79 -17.07 6.12
N PRO A 7 -0.70 -16.44 5.64
CA PRO A 7 0.03 -15.46 6.42
C PRO A 7 -0.93 -14.36 6.90
N LEU A 8 -0.84 -14.00 8.18
CA LEU A 8 -1.63 -12.90 8.73
C LEU A 8 -1.23 -11.54 8.14
N LEU A 9 -0.02 -11.44 7.58
CA LEU A 9 0.54 -10.21 7.05
C LEU A 9 1.04 -10.45 5.62
N SER A 10 0.72 -9.52 4.72
CA SER A 10 1.23 -9.46 3.35
C SER A 10 1.48 -8.01 2.97
N THR A 11 2.28 -7.78 1.94
CA THR A 11 2.55 -6.44 1.38
C THR A 11 1.24 -5.74 1.02
N ASP A 12 0.38 -6.40 0.24
CA ASP A 12 -0.92 -5.85 -0.19
C ASP A 12 -1.78 -5.44 0.99
N ARG A 13 -1.90 -6.29 2.02
CA ARG A 13 -2.73 -5.99 3.19
C ARG A 13 -2.22 -4.77 3.96
N ILE A 14 -0.89 -4.60 4.04
CA ILE A 14 -0.27 -3.42 4.66
C ILE A 14 -0.60 -2.17 3.84
N VAL A 15 -0.42 -2.24 2.52
CA VAL A 15 -0.66 -1.12 1.59
C VAL A 15 -2.13 -0.71 1.59
N ASP A 16 -3.07 -1.66 1.53
CA ASP A 16 -4.51 -1.39 1.58
C ASP A 16 -4.91 -0.70 2.88
N THR A 17 -4.37 -1.18 4.01
CA THR A 17 -4.66 -0.58 5.33
C THR A 17 -4.06 0.83 5.43
N ALA A 18 -2.85 1.04 4.90
CA ALA A 18 -2.24 2.35 4.86
C ALA A 18 -3.01 3.32 3.98
N ARG A 19 -3.45 2.90 2.79
CA ARG A 19 -4.32 3.67 1.89
C ARG A 19 -5.62 4.05 2.59
N ALA A 20 -6.30 3.11 3.24
CA ALA A 20 -7.54 3.39 3.96
C ALA A 20 -7.37 4.44 5.07
N LEU A 21 -6.23 4.41 5.79
CA LEU A 21 -5.90 5.45 6.77
C LEU A 21 -5.63 6.81 6.12
N VAL A 22 -4.96 6.85 4.97
CA VAL A 22 -4.74 8.10 4.22
C VAL A 22 -6.06 8.68 3.76
N ASP A 23 -6.95 7.86 3.20
CA ASP A 23 -8.25 8.30 2.69
C ASP A 23 -9.16 8.83 3.81
N ALA A 24 -9.09 8.24 5.02
CA ALA A 24 -9.92 8.62 6.15
C ALA A 24 -9.37 9.78 6.99
N GLU A 25 -8.06 9.81 7.22
CA GLU A 25 -7.41 10.67 8.23
C GLU A 25 -6.22 11.48 7.68
N GLY A 26 -5.85 11.27 6.42
CA GLY A 26 -4.73 11.93 5.77
C GLY A 26 -3.35 11.29 6.05
N LEU A 27 -2.33 11.73 5.32
CA LEU A 27 -0.96 11.19 5.35
C LEU A 27 -0.29 11.23 6.74
N ALA A 28 -0.66 12.20 7.57
CA ALA A 28 -0.09 12.36 8.90
C ALA A 28 -0.49 11.22 9.86
N ALA A 29 -1.65 10.59 9.64
CA ALA A 29 -2.14 9.48 10.45
C ALA A 29 -1.33 8.18 10.25
N VAL A 30 -0.64 8.05 9.12
CA VAL A 30 0.13 6.84 8.81
C VAL A 30 1.41 6.80 9.64
N SER A 31 1.54 5.78 10.49
CA SER A 31 2.78 5.43 11.18
C SER A 31 2.89 3.93 11.29
N THR A 32 4.11 3.39 11.38
CA THR A 32 4.32 1.93 11.55
C THR A 32 3.64 1.41 12.81
N ARG A 33 3.61 2.20 13.89
CA ARG A 33 2.88 1.86 15.12
C ARG A 33 1.36 1.81 14.91
N ARG A 34 0.77 2.81 14.24
CA ARG A 34 -0.68 2.84 13.93
C ARG A 34 -1.06 1.68 13.01
N LEU A 35 -0.27 1.43 11.98
CA LEU A 35 -0.48 0.31 11.05
C LEU A 35 -0.42 -1.04 11.77
N ALA A 36 0.56 -1.26 12.64
CA ALA A 36 0.67 -2.50 13.40
C ALA A 36 -0.56 -2.73 14.30
N ALA A 37 -1.05 -1.65 14.93
CA ALA A 37 -2.26 -1.71 15.75
C ALA A 37 -3.50 -2.05 14.91
N GLU A 38 -3.69 -1.39 13.76
CA GLU A 38 -4.83 -1.62 12.87
C GLU A 38 -4.82 -3.04 12.26
N LEU A 39 -3.63 -3.54 11.94
CA LEU A 39 -3.44 -4.89 11.40
C LEU A 39 -3.48 -6.00 12.47
N GLY A 40 -3.50 -5.64 13.75
CA GLY A 40 -3.46 -6.58 14.87
C GLY A 40 -2.16 -7.38 14.95
N VAL A 41 -1.02 -6.78 14.57
CA VAL A 41 0.30 -7.41 14.58
C VAL A 41 1.30 -6.64 15.44
N SER A 42 2.44 -7.25 15.76
CA SER A 42 3.53 -6.53 16.42
C SER A 42 4.25 -5.59 15.45
N GLY A 43 4.71 -4.44 15.94
CA GLY A 43 5.52 -3.50 15.15
C GLY A 43 6.69 -4.15 14.39
N PRO A 44 7.52 -5.00 15.03
CA PRO A 44 8.58 -5.76 14.38
C PRO A 44 8.14 -6.57 13.15
N SER A 45 6.90 -7.04 13.11
CA SER A 45 6.40 -7.86 12.00
C SER A 45 6.28 -7.07 10.70
N LEU A 46 6.00 -5.76 10.77
CA LEU A 46 5.97 -4.87 9.59
C LEU A 46 7.34 -4.73 8.93
N TYR A 47 8.41 -4.75 9.72
CA TYR A 47 9.78 -4.62 9.21
C TYR A 47 10.26 -5.80 8.38
N ASN A 48 9.53 -6.93 8.39
CA ASN A 48 9.75 -8.03 7.46
C ASN A 48 9.28 -7.72 6.03
N HIS A 49 8.41 -6.72 5.86
CA HIS A 49 7.87 -6.29 4.56
C HIS A 49 8.41 -4.93 4.14
N PHE A 50 8.50 -3.97 5.07
CA PHE A 50 8.93 -2.61 4.80
C PHE A 50 9.88 -2.10 5.87
N ARG A 51 11.03 -1.58 5.46
CA ARG A 51 12.06 -1.10 6.40
C ARG A 51 11.73 0.28 6.97
N THR A 52 10.96 1.09 6.25
CA THR A 52 10.64 2.47 6.64
C THR A 52 9.18 2.80 6.34
N LYS A 53 8.67 3.86 6.98
CA LYS A 53 7.34 4.44 6.65
C LYS A 53 7.31 4.88 5.18
N ASP A 54 8.40 5.46 4.68
CA ASP A 54 8.45 5.99 3.31
C ASP A 54 8.26 4.90 2.26
N GLN A 55 8.84 3.71 2.46
CA GLN A 55 8.61 2.57 1.56
C GLN A 55 7.14 2.11 1.53
N ILE A 56 6.42 2.25 2.65
CA ILE A 56 4.99 1.96 2.69
C ILE A 56 4.23 3.01 1.88
N LEU A 57 4.58 4.29 2.04
CA LEU A 57 3.94 5.38 1.30
C LEU A 57 4.23 5.33 -0.20
N GLU A 58 5.43 4.94 -0.60
CA GLU A 58 5.80 4.69 -2.00
C GLU A 58 4.94 3.56 -2.59
N ALA A 59 4.79 2.44 -1.89
CA ALA A 59 3.93 1.35 -2.33
C ALA A 59 2.43 1.74 -2.40
N VAL A 60 1.97 2.63 -1.51
CA VAL A 60 0.62 3.22 -1.61
C VAL A 60 0.49 4.10 -2.85
N ALA A 61 1.48 4.95 -3.13
CA ALA A 61 1.49 5.80 -4.32
C ALA A 61 1.49 4.97 -5.61
N ASP A 62 2.27 3.89 -5.65
CA ASP A 62 2.30 2.93 -6.77
C ASP A 62 0.94 2.25 -6.95
N SER A 63 0.32 1.77 -5.86
CA SER A 63 -1.00 1.14 -5.88
C SER A 63 -2.10 2.07 -6.42
N VAL A 64 -2.05 3.36 -6.06
CA VAL A 64 -2.98 4.37 -6.58
C VAL A 64 -2.69 4.69 -8.04
N SER A 65 -1.41 4.85 -8.41
CA SER A 65 -1.01 5.14 -9.79
C SER A 65 -1.39 4.01 -10.75
N ALA A 66 -1.32 2.76 -10.29
CA ALA A 66 -1.72 1.58 -11.06
C ALA A 66 -3.24 1.53 -11.37
N GLN A 67 -4.06 2.35 -10.72
CA GLN A 67 -5.50 2.45 -10.99
C GLN A 67 -5.83 3.50 -12.06
N VAL A 68 -4.84 4.26 -12.54
CA VAL A 68 -5.05 5.23 -13.62
C VAL A 68 -5.49 4.48 -14.88
N ASP A 69 -6.63 4.89 -15.43
CA ASP A 69 -7.11 4.38 -16.72
C ASP A 69 -6.22 4.92 -17.84
N LEU A 70 -5.57 4.01 -18.56
CA LEU A 70 -4.67 4.31 -19.68
C LEU A 70 -5.30 3.98 -21.04
N ALA A 71 -6.58 3.63 -21.10
CA ALA A 71 -7.27 3.24 -22.33
C ALA A 71 -7.16 4.31 -23.44
N MET A 72 -7.06 5.59 -23.06
CA MET A 72 -6.86 6.70 -24.00
C MET A 72 -5.56 6.61 -24.83
N PHE A 73 -4.58 5.80 -24.39
CA PHE A 73 -3.30 5.62 -25.07
C PHE A 73 -3.21 4.30 -25.87
N GLU A 74 -4.25 3.47 -25.83
CA GLU A 74 -4.23 2.14 -26.46
C GLU A 74 -4.49 2.19 -27.98
N ASP A 75 -5.02 3.29 -28.50
CA ASP A 75 -5.37 3.46 -29.92
C ASP A 75 -4.15 3.65 -30.85
N GLY A 76 -2.93 3.68 -30.29
CA GLY A 76 -1.69 3.76 -31.04
C GLY A 76 -1.42 5.12 -31.69
N ARG A 77 -2.20 6.16 -31.37
CA ARG A 77 -1.90 7.51 -31.84
C ARG A 77 -0.60 8.02 -31.20
N ASP A 78 0.25 8.63 -32.01
CA ASP A 78 1.48 9.25 -31.49
C ASP A 78 1.09 10.40 -30.59
N TRP A 79 1.49 10.32 -29.32
CA TRP A 79 1.21 11.32 -28.29
C TRP A 79 1.61 12.75 -28.67
N ARG A 80 2.54 12.93 -29.61
CA ARG A 80 2.92 14.26 -30.11
C ARG A 80 1.90 14.85 -31.09
N THR A 81 1.04 14.01 -31.65
CA THR A 81 0.09 14.34 -32.72
C THR A 81 -1.34 13.86 -32.46
N ALA A 82 -1.59 13.24 -31.30
CA ALA A 82 -2.85 12.65 -30.88
C ALA A 82 -3.94 13.69 -30.59
#